data_AF-A0AAE4M6B6-F1
#
_entry.id   AF-A0AAE4M6B6-F1
#
_cell.length_a   1.000
_cell.length_b   1.000
_cell.length_c   1.000
_cell.angle_alpha   90.00
_cell.angle_beta   90.00
_cell.angle_gamma   90.00
#
_symmetry.space_group_name_H-M   'P 1'
#
loop_
_entity.id
_entity.type
_entity.pdbx_description
1 polymer ?
#
loop_
_entity_poly.entity_id
_entity_poly.type
_entity_poly.pdbx_seq_one_letter_code
_entity_poly.pdbx_strand_id
1 'polypeptide(L)'
;MRKAVYVYKGIQGLPAISKHTGIPFSCLSYRVHTLKMNIDQAVAEGPAKATGCKHIYKGVHGLKQIAKAHNFPVGTLESRVIQMGMSIEEALTKPIQHRVCSGKAETKVDRLWRLALGIGGSHA
;
A
#
# COMPACT_ATOMS: atom_id res chain seq x y z
N MET A 1 -14.09 -32.09 6.28
CA MET A 1 -15.00 -31.03 6.79
C MET A 1 -16.04 -30.73 5.74
N ARG A 2 -17.34 -30.75 6.09
CA ARG A 2 -18.41 -30.33 5.17
C ARG A 2 -18.30 -28.82 4.95
N LYS A 3 -18.32 -28.36 3.70
CA LYS A 3 -18.37 -26.93 3.39
C LYS A 3 -19.73 -26.39 3.85
N ALA A 4 -19.74 -25.24 4.52
CA ALA A 4 -20.99 -24.57 4.89
C ALA A 4 -21.80 -24.27 3.62
N VAL A 5 -23.04 -24.75 3.56
CA VAL A 5 -23.94 -24.52 2.44
C VAL A 5 -24.70 -23.23 2.71
N TYR A 6 -24.32 -22.16 2.01
CA TYR A 6 -24.98 -20.87 2.09
C TYR A 6 -26.19 -20.85 1.18
N VAL A 7 -27.37 -20.51 1.70
CA VAL A 7 -28.62 -20.47 0.94
C VAL A 7 -29.13 -19.03 0.88
N TYR A 8 -29.47 -18.56 -0.31
CA TYR A 8 -30.11 -17.26 -0.52
C TYR A 8 -31.22 -17.41 -1.55
N LYS A 9 -32.47 -17.10 -1.17
CA LYS A 9 -33.66 -17.23 -2.02
C LYS A 9 -33.77 -18.60 -2.73
N GLY A 10 -33.44 -19.68 -2.02
CA GLY A 10 -33.46 -21.05 -2.56
C GLY A 10 -32.24 -21.44 -3.41
N ILE A 11 -31.34 -20.50 -3.72
CA ILE A 11 -30.08 -20.77 -4.44
C ILE A 11 -29.01 -21.17 -3.43
N GLN A 12 -28.36 -22.31 -3.69
CA GLN A 12 -27.33 -22.86 -2.81
C GLN A 12 -25.93 -22.55 -3.33
N GLY A 13 -25.06 -22.10 -2.44
CA GLY A 13 -23.64 -21.87 -2.68
C GLY A 13 -23.30 -20.44 -3.07
N LEU A 14 -22.23 -19.90 -2.47
CA LEU A 14 -21.72 -18.56 -2.74
C LEU A 14 -21.44 -18.28 -4.23
N PRO A 15 -20.88 -19.22 -5.03
CA PRO A 15 -20.65 -18.98 -6.45
C PRO A 15 -21.95 -18.80 -7.25
N ALA A 16 -23.00 -19.55 -6.91
CA ALA A 16 -24.30 -19.43 -7.57
C ALA A 16 -24.99 -18.11 -7.20
N ILE A 17 -24.93 -17.73 -5.91
CA ILE A 17 -25.45 -16.46 -5.40
C ILE A 17 -24.72 -15.27 -6.04
N SER A 18 -23.40 -15.38 -6.24
CA SER A 18 -22.60 -14.37 -6.95
C SER A 18 -23.09 -14.13 -8.37
N LYS A 19 -23.31 -15.21 -9.15
CA LYS A 19 -23.83 -15.11 -10.52
C LYS A 19 -25.23 -14.52 -10.57
N HIS A 20 -26.08 -14.87 -9.62
CA HIS A 20 -27.46 -14.38 -9.57
C HIS A 20 -27.56 -12.90 -9.15
N THR A 21 -26.75 -12.46 -8.20
CA THR A 21 -26.81 -11.09 -7.66
C THR A 21 -25.94 -10.10 -8.43
N GLY A 22 -25.01 -10.58 -9.26
CA GLY A 22 -24.02 -9.75 -9.95
C GLY A 22 -22.91 -9.23 -9.04
N ILE A 23 -22.88 -9.63 -7.76
CA ILE A 23 -21.83 -9.27 -6.81
C ILE A 23 -20.65 -10.25 -6.98
N PRO A 24 -19.40 -9.77 -7.09
CA PRO A 24 -18.24 -10.65 -7.21
C PRO A 24 -18.11 -11.65 -6.06
N PHE A 25 -17.73 -12.89 -6.38
CA PHE A 25 -17.55 -13.97 -5.41
C PHE A 25 -16.57 -13.58 -4.30
N SER A 26 -15.46 -12.91 -4.63
CA SER A 26 -14.48 -12.42 -3.66
C SER A 26 -15.10 -11.50 -2.61
N CYS A 27 -16.04 -10.64 -3.02
CA CYS A 27 -16.72 -9.70 -2.13
C CYS A 27 -17.66 -10.43 -1.16
N LEU A 28 -18.46 -11.37 -1.67
CA LEU A 28 -19.34 -12.20 -0.84
C LEU A 28 -18.54 -13.09 0.12
N SER A 29 -17.45 -13.69 -0.37
CA SER A 29 -16.54 -14.52 0.42
C SER A 29 -15.91 -13.72 1.56
N TYR A 30 -15.41 -12.51 1.29
CA TYR A 30 -14.85 -11.63 2.31
C TYR A 30 -15.88 -11.25 3.38
N ARG A 31 -17.10 -10.86 2.97
CA ARG A 31 -18.19 -10.50 3.89
C ARG A 31 -18.56 -11.66 4.82
N VAL A 32 -18.74 -12.85 4.26
CA VAL A 32 -19.19 -14.03 5.03
C VAL A 32 -18.07 -14.60 5.89
N HIS A 33 -16.85 -14.72 5.36
CA HIS A 33 -15.76 -15.40 6.08
C HIS A 33 -14.94 -14.47 6.97
N THR A 34 -14.68 -13.24 6.53
CA THR A 34 -13.83 -12.27 7.26
C THR A 34 -14.67 -11.35 8.14
N LEU A 35 -15.72 -10.72 7.58
CA LEU A 35 -16.60 -9.83 8.34
C LEU A 35 -17.69 -10.56 9.14
N LYS A 36 -17.82 -11.88 8.96
CA LYS A 36 -18.83 -12.74 9.62
C LYS A 36 -20.27 -12.26 9.43
N MET A 37 -20.55 -11.66 8.27
CA MET A 37 -21.89 -11.21 7.90
C MET A 37 -22.80 -12.37 7.47
N ASN A 38 -24.10 -12.22 7.71
CA ASN A 38 -25.11 -13.11 7.12
C ASN A 38 -25.22 -12.90 5.61
N ILE A 39 -25.67 -13.92 4.88
CA ILE A 39 -25.76 -13.88 3.41
C ILE A 39 -26.69 -12.76 2.95
N ASP A 40 -27.87 -12.63 3.58
CA ASP A 40 -28.84 -11.58 3.23
C ASP A 40 -28.27 -10.17 3.43
N GLN A 41 -27.56 -9.95 4.53
CA GLN A 41 -26.87 -8.69 4.80
C GLN A 41 -25.76 -8.44 3.78
N ALA A 42 -24.98 -9.47 3.46
CA ALA A 42 -23.88 -9.39 2.51
C ALA A 42 -24.36 -9.07 1.08
N VAL A 43 -25.56 -9.51 0.71
CA VAL A 43 -26.18 -9.16 -0.59
C VAL A 43 -26.79 -7.76 -0.54
N ALA A 44 -27.47 -7.40 0.56
CA ALA A 44 -28.10 -6.09 0.73
C ALA A 44 -27.10 -4.93 0.71
N GLU A 45 -25.87 -5.14 1.17
CA GLU A 45 -24.80 -4.14 1.16
C GLU A 45 -24.35 -3.75 -0.27
N GLY A 46 -24.79 -4.49 -1.30
CA GLY A 46 -24.61 -4.14 -2.71
C GLY A 46 -23.18 -4.36 -3.23
N PRO A 47 -22.87 -3.89 -4.46
CA PRO A 47 -21.53 -4.00 -5.02
C PRO A 47 -20.52 -3.19 -4.19
N ALA A 48 -19.26 -3.65 -4.18
CA ALA A 48 -18.19 -2.91 -3.52
C ALA A 48 -18.18 -1.47 -4.05
N LYS A 49 -18.28 -0.49 -3.14
CA LYS A 49 -18.05 0.92 -3.50
C LYS A 49 -16.65 0.97 -4.10
N ALA A 50 -16.53 1.42 -5.35
CA ALA A 50 -15.22 1.71 -5.90
C ALA A 50 -14.55 2.67 -4.91
N THR A 51 -13.43 2.27 -4.33
CA THR A 51 -12.62 3.18 -3.51
C THR A 51 -12.13 4.25 -4.47
N GLY A 52 -12.93 5.29 -4.64
CA GLY A 52 -12.65 6.38 -5.55
C GLY A 52 -11.27 6.93 -5.23
N CYS A 53 -10.51 7.27 -6.27
CA CYS A 53 -9.30 8.03 -6.09
C CYS A 53 -9.67 9.33 -5.36
N LYS A 54 -9.48 9.37 -4.03
CA LYS A 54 -9.85 10.50 -3.16
C LYS A 54 -9.22 11.82 -3.59
N HIS A 55 -8.13 11.74 -4.36
CA HIS A 55 -7.30 12.85 -4.75
C HIS A 55 -7.47 13.10 -6.25
N ILE A 56 -8.17 14.19 -6.58
CA ILE A 56 -8.33 14.70 -7.94
C ILE A 56 -7.59 16.04 -7.99
N TYR A 57 -6.68 16.19 -8.94
CA TYR A 57 -5.98 17.44 -9.15
C TYR A 57 -5.84 17.71 -10.65
N LYS A 58 -6.33 18.87 -11.10
CA LYS A 58 -6.33 19.30 -12.51
C LYS A 58 -6.86 18.23 -13.49
N GLY A 59 -7.95 17.56 -13.13
CA GLY A 59 -8.56 16.51 -13.96
C GLY A 59 -7.82 15.16 -13.97
N VAL A 60 -6.70 15.05 -13.25
CA VAL A 60 -5.96 13.80 -13.09
C VAL A 60 -6.43 13.09 -11.81
N HIS A 61 -6.79 11.83 -11.96
CA HIS A 61 -7.31 11.00 -10.87
C HIS A 61 -6.20 10.16 -10.24
N GLY A 62 -6.03 10.31 -8.92
CA GLY A 62 -5.16 9.47 -8.11
C GLY A 62 -3.74 10.00 -8.00
N LEU A 63 -3.17 9.89 -6.79
CA LEU A 63 -1.85 10.41 -6.45
C LEU A 63 -0.74 9.87 -7.37
N LYS A 64 -0.81 8.58 -7.76
CA LYS A 64 0.13 7.97 -8.70
C LYS A 64 0.15 8.66 -10.06
N GLN A 65 -1.02 8.99 -10.61
CA GLN A 65 -1.12 9.63 -11.91
C GLN A 65 -0.72 11.10 -11.83
N ILE A 66 -1.13 11.79 -10.76
CA ILE A 66 -0.74 13.18 -10.49
C ILE A 66 0.79 13.28 -10.37
N ALA A 67 1.41 12.41 -9.59
CA ALA A 67 2.86 12.35 -9.44
C ALA A 67 3.58 12.16 -10.78
N LYS A 68 3.10 11.23 -11.63
CA LYS A 68 3.65 11.01 -12.98
C LYS A 68 3.51 12.24 -13.88
N ALA A 69 2.34 12.88 -13.88
CA ALA A 69 2.09 14.08 -14.69
C ALA A 69 3.01 15.25 -14.30
N HIS A 70 3.37 15.35 -13.03
CA HIS A 70 4.24 16.41 -12.50
C HIS A 70 5.72 15.98 -12.33
N ASN A 71 6.13 14.82 -12.86
CA ASN A 71 7.48 14.25 -12.66
C ASN A 71 7.95 14.25 -11.20
N PHE A 72 7.02 13.96 -10.28
CA PHE A 72 7.24 14.00 -8.85
C PHE A 72 7.33 12.58 -8.28
N PRO A 73 8.18 12.30 -7.27
CA PRO A 73 8.25 10.97 -6.66
C PRO A 73 6.93 10.61 -5.96
N VAL A 74 6.34 9.47 -6.36
CA VAL A 74 5.04 9.01 -5.84
C VAL A 74 5.06 8.89 -4.31
N GLY A 75 6.10 8.25 -3.75
CA GLY A 75 6.20 8.04 -2.31
C GLY A 75 6.29 9.35 -1.51
N THR A 76 6.95 10.37 -2.08
CA THR A 76 7.03 11.69 -1.46
C THR A 76 5.67 12.40 -1.49
N LEU A 77 4.94 12.32 -2.62
CA LEU A 77 3.61 12.91 -2.71
C LEU A 77 2.62 12.21 -1.77
N GLU A 78 2.64 10.88 -1.71
CA GLU A 78 1.80 10.09 -0.80
C GLU A 78 2.11 10.41 0.66
N SER A 79 3.38 10.51 1.06
CA SER A 79 3.76 10.90 2.42
C SER A 79 3.25 12.31 2.76
N ARG A 80 3.43 13.29 1.87
CA ARG A 80 2.97 14.67 2.10
C ARG A 80 1.44 14.77 2.23
N VAL A 81 0.70 14.10 1.36
CA VAL A 81 -0.77 14.21 1.34
C VAL A 81 -1.42 13.33 2.41
N ILE A 82 -0.96 12.10 2.59
CA ILE A 82 -1.59 11.12 3.50
C ILE A 82 -1.05 11.25 4.93
N GLN A 83 0.28 11.33 5.08
CA GLN A 83 0.90 11.31 6.42
C GLN A 83 0.99 12.72 7.01
N MET A 84 1.28 13.73 6.18
CA MET A 84 1.42 15.11 6.63
C MET A 84 0.16 15.96 6.41
N GLY A 85 -0.86 15.41 5.73
CA GLY A 85 -2.14 16.10 5.52
C GLY A 85 -2.07 17.35 4.63
N MET A 86 -1.03 17.49 3.81
CA MET A 86 -0.87 18.66 2.93
C MET A 86 -1.81 18.60 1.73
N SER A 87 -2.15 19.78 1.19
CA SER A 87 -2.81 19.87 -0.11
C SER A 87 -1.88 19.40 -1.24
N ILE A 88 -2.46 18.94 -2.35
CA ILE A 88 -1.69 18.45 -3.50
C ILE A 88 -0.83 19.57 -4.10
N GLU A 89 -1.35 20.81 -4.14
CA GLU A 89 -0.63 21.99 -4.62
C GLU A 89 0.59 22.29 -3.74
N GLU A 90 0.39 22.39 -2.43
CA GLU A 90 1.46 22.66 -1.49
C GLU A 90 2.52 21.54 -1.50
N ALA A 91 2.07 20.29 -1.64
CA ALA A 91 2.94 19.14 -1.72
C ALA A 91 3.81 19.14 -2.98
N LEU A 92 3.37 19.73 -4.10
CA LEU A 92 4.17 19.84 -5.32
C LEU A 92 5.15 21.02 -5.27
N THR A 93 4.79 22.12 -4.61
CA THR A 93 5.64 23.32 -4.53
C THR A 93 6.85 23.14 -3.62
N LYS A 94 6.73 22.34 -2.55
CA LYS A 94 7.83 22.17 -1.58
C LYS A 94 9.03 21.42 -2.20
N PRO A 95 10.28 21.88 -2.01
CA PRO A 95 11.46 21.19 -2.54
C PRO A 95 11.63 19.80 -1.90
N ILE A 96 12.19 18.86 -2.65
CA ILE A 96 12.51 17.53 -2.15
C ILE A 96 13.87 17.61 -1.46
N GLN A 97 13.89 17.36 -0.15
CA GLN A 97 15.14 17.25 0.58
C GLN A 97 15.70 15.85 0.40
N HIS A 98 16.83 15.76 -0.30
CA HIS A 98 17.58 14.51 -0.37
C HIS A 98 18.30 14.30 0.96
N ARG A 99 18.10 13.14 1.58
CA ARG A 99 18.96 12.74 2.70
C ARG A 99 20.36 12.53 2.14
N VAL A 100 21.27 13.43 2.49
CA VAL A 100 22.71 13.17 2.33
C VAL A 100 23.07 12.07 3.32
N CYS A 101 23.44 10.90 2.81
CA CYS A 101 24.11 9.88 3.61
C CYS A 101 25.51 10.40 3.95
N SER A 102 25.61 11.25 4.96
CA SER A 102 26.87 11.70 5.56
C SER A 102 27.45 10.57 6.42
N GLY A 103 27.59 9.38 5.85
CA GLY A 103 28.32 8.30 6.47
C GLY A 103 29.80 8.63 6.36
N LYS A 104 30.38 9.26 7.40
CA LYS A 104 31.77 8.95 7.71
C LYS A 104 31.76 7.48 8.09
N ALA A 105 31.92 6.61 7.09
CA ALA A 105 32.27 5.23 7.34
C ALA A 105 33.63 5.30 8.03
N GLU A 106 33.63 5.39 9.35
CA GLU A 106 34.78 4.97 10.12
C GLU A 106 34.96 3.50 9.76
N THR A 107 35.78 3.24 8.75
CA THR A 107 36.21 1.89 8.42
C THR A 107 37.00 1.44 9.64
N LYS A 108 36.30 0.77 10.56
CA LYS A 108 36.90 0.07 11.68
C LYS A 108 37.63 -1.11 11.05
N VAL A 109 38.80 -0.82 10.48
CA VAL A 109 39.66 -1.83 9.86
C VAL A 109 40.03 -2.79 10.97
N ASP A 110 39.63 -4.05 10.80
CA ASP A 110 39.82 -5.11 11.76
C ASP A 110 41.32 -5.23 12.13
N ARG A 111 41.60 -5.62 13.37
CA ARG A 111 42.95 -5.64 13.93
C ARG A 111 43.90 -6.53 13.10
N LEU A 112 43.39 -7.63 12.55
CA LEU A 112 44.17 -8.54 11.70
C LEU A 112 44.58 -7.87 10.38
N TRP A 113 43.70 -7.06 9.80
CA TRP A 113 43.98 -6.32 8.58
C TRP A 113 44.97 -5.18 8.82
N ARG A 114 44.94 -4.53 9.99
CA ARG A 114 45.98 -3.54 10.36
C ARG A 114 47.37 -4.16 10.46
N LEU A 115 47.47 -5.34 11.06
CA LEU A 115 48.73 -6.10 11.14
C LEU A 115 49.24 -6.52 9.77
N ALA A 116 48.36 -7.07 8.92
CA ALA A 116 48.71 -7.49 7.57
C ALA A 116 49.16 -6.32 6.67
N LEU A 117 48.58 -5.13 6.86
CA LEU A 117 48.92 -3.91 6.14
C LEU A 117 50.11 -3.13 6.77
N GLY A 118 50.69 -3.62 7.87
CA GLY A 118 51.83 -2.99 8.54
C GLY A 118 51.50 -1.68 9.28
N ILE A 119 50.22 -1.35 9.46
CA ILE A 119 49.77 -0.14 10.14
C ILE A 119 49.83 -0.38 11.66
N GLY A 120 50.96 -0.01 12.29
CA GLY A 120 51.15 -0.06 13.75
C GLY A 120 52.37 -0.84 14.24
N GLY A 121 53.35 -1.15 13.39
CA GLY A 121 54.63 -1.70 13.84
C GLY A 121 55.51 -0.62 14.48
N SER A 122 55.64 -0.65 15.81
CA SER A 122 56.59 0.21 16.53
C SER A 122 58.02 -0.17 16.13
N HIS A 123 58.77 0.80 15.61
CA HIS A 123 60.21 0.70 15.47
C HIS A 123 60.85 0.41 16.84
N ALA A 124 61.71 -0.60 16.88
CA ALA A 124 62.55 -0.94 18.02
C ALA A 124 63.69 0.08 18.19
#